data_AF-A0A501QH05-F1
#
_entry.id   AF-A0A501QH05-F1
#
_cell.length_a   1.000
_cell.length_b   1.000
_cell.length_c   1.000
_cell.angle_alpha   90.00
_cell.angle_beta   90.00
_cell.angle_gamma   90.00
#
_symmetry.space_group_name_H-M   'P 1'
#
loop_
_entity.id
_entity.type
_entity.pdbx_description
1 polymer ?
#
loop_
_entity_poly.entity_id
_entity_poly.type
_entity_poly.pdbx_seq_one_letter_code
_entity_poly.pdbx_strand_id
1 'polypeptide(L)'
;MLKLKNYNAALAQFVSILTLFLAISCSTQKPYVSKIEGKQIGITNTNPQTPAIEEFIKPYRENIDKDMNQILAYAPETMDKSKGEWQTTIGSLQADITLATANKLFLKRENKSVDICLLNHGGIRSMISKGNVTTRTAFELMPFENELVVVALKGQQILEMVNYLISEKKPHPLAGMEIVLNKDAASYKSITIQGKPLDLNKTYYVATNDYLYNGGDSMNFFKKGTMTSLDYKLRNVWIDYFKETDTIPVPRNKRIIVE
;
A
#
# COMPACT_ATOMS: atom_id res chain seq x y z
N MET A 1 101.11 -26.53 -6.24
CA MET A 1 100.18 -27.50 -6.87
C MET A 1 99.09 -27.83 -5.85
N LEU A 2 98.02 -27.01 -5.79
CA LEU A 2 96.86 -27.26 -4.93
C LEU A 2 95.81 -27.98 -5.78
N LYS A 3 95.67 -29.30 -5.57
CA LYS A 3 94.64 -30.12 -6.22
C LYS A 3 93.27 -29.72 -5.66
N LEU A 4 92.59 -28.79 -6.32
CA LEU A 4 91.20 -28.41 -6.04
C LEU A 4 90.25 -29.53 -6.52
N LYS A 5 90.18 -30.63 -5.74
CA LYS A 5 89.38 -31.82 -6.09
C LYS A 5 87.86 -31.66 -5.83
N ASN A 6 87.42 -30.55 -5.21
CA ASN A 6 86.07 -30.40 -4.66
C ASN A 6 85.14 -29.41 -5.40
N TYR A 7 85.61 -28.73 -6.46
CA TYR A 7 84.79 -27.75 -7.20
C TYR A 7 83.64 -28.40 -7.99
N ASN A 8 83.84 -29.63 -8.49
CA ASN A 8 82.81 -30.34 -9.25
C ASN A 8 81.63 -30.79 -8.40
N ALA A 9 81.84 -31.07 -7.10
CA ALA A 9 80.76 -31.44 -6.20
C ALA A 9 79.88 -30.23 -5.83
N ALA A 10 80.50 -29.07 -5.56
CA ALA A 10 79.78 -27.83 -5.29
C ALA A 10 79.01 -27.33 -6.53
N LEU A 11 79.61 -27.43 -7.72
CA LEU A 11 78.93 -27.09 -8.98
C LEU A 11 77.79 -28.06 -9.28
N ALA A 12 77.98 -29.38 -9.07
CA ALA A 12 76.92 -30.37 -9.26
C ALA A 12 75.76 -30.18 -8.26
N GLN A 13 76.05 -29.82 -7.00
CA GLN A 13 75.03 -29.49 -6.01
C GLN A 13 74.30 -28.20 -6.36
N PHE A 14 75.01 -27.15 -6.81
CA PHE A 14 74.40 -25.91 -7.27
C PHE A 14 73.50 -26.13 -8.47
N VAL A 15 73.97 -26.88 -9.48
CA VAL A 15 73.16 -27.25 -10.65
C VAL A 15 71.96 -28.07 -10.20
N SER A 16 72.13 -29.09 -9.37
CA SER A 16 71.01 -29.93 -8.90
C SER A 16 69.97 -29.13 -8.12
N ILE A 17 70.39 -28.21 -7.26
CA ILE A 17 69.49 -27.30 -6.51
C ILE A 17 68.78 -26.37 -7.48
N LEU A 18 69.49 -25.77 -8.43
CA LEU A 18 68.92 -24.89 -9.45
C LEU A 18 67.90 -25.63 -10.33
N THR A 19 68.19 -26.86 -10.75
CA THR A 19 67.28 -27.70 -11.54
C THR A 19 66.04 -28.09 -10.73
N LEU A 20 66.20 -28.38 -9.42
CA LEU A 20 65.08 -28.68 -8.53
C LEU A 20 64.17 -27.45 -8.33
N PHE A 21 64.75 -26.25 -8.18
CA PHE A 21 63.98 -25.00 -8.10
C PHE A 21 63.24 -24.67 -9.40
N LEU A 22 63.86 -24.91 -10.56
CA LEU A 22 63.21 -24.72 -11.87
C LEU A 22 62.07 -25.72 -12.10
N ALA A 23 62.17 -26.95 -11.60
CA ALA A 23 61.12 -27.96 -11.73
C ALA A 23 59.86 -27.66 -10.87
N ILE A 24 60.00 -26.95 -9.75
CA ILE A 24 58.89 -26.61 -8.84
C ILE A 24 58.15 -25.33 -9.28
N SER A 25 58.75 -24.50 -10.14
CA SER A 25 58.19 -23.20 -10.52
C SER A 25 57.02 -23.27 -11.51
N CYS A 26 56.81 -24.40 -12.19
CA CYS A 26 55.70 -24.61 -13.11
C CYS A 26 54.46 -25.18 -12.39
N SER A 27 53.82 -24.37 -11.55
CA SER A 27 52.46 -24.62 -11.06
C SER A 27 51.47 -23.83 -11.91
N THR A 28 50.62 -24.50 -12.70
CA THR A 28 49.50 -23.89 -13.42
C THR A 28 48.60 -23.13 -12.44
N GLN A 29 48.58 -21.80 -12.53
CA GLN A 29 47.69 -20.98 -11.72
C GLN A 29 46.24 -21.24 -12.14
N LYS A 30 45.42 -21.75 -11.21
CA LYS A 30 43.99 -21.89 -11.45
C LYS A 30 43.38 -20.49 -11.51
N PRO A 31 42.72 -20.10 -12.61
CA PRO A 31 42.05 -18.81 -12.67
C PRO A 31 40.98 -18.79 -11.58
N TYR A 32 41.06 -17.78 -10.70
CA TYR A 32 40.03 -17.48 -9.72
C TYR A 32 39.38 -16.16 -10.11
N VAL A 33 38.08 -16.05 -9.85
CA VAL A 33 37.36 -14.78 -10.06
C VAL A 33 37.92 -13.77 -9.08
N SER A 34 38.64 -12.77 -9.59
CA SER A 34 39.23 -11.71 -8.77
C SER A 34 38.26 -10.55 -8.51
N LYS A 35 37.25 -10.37 -9.38
CA LYS A 35 36.24 -9.33 -9.26
C LYS A 35 34.98 -9.71 -10.04
N ILE A 36 33.82 -9.41 -9.46
CA ILE A 36 32.53 -9.41 -10.17
C ILE A 36 32.06 -7.96 -10.19
N GLU A 37 31.80 -7.42 -11.38
CA GLU A 37 31.19 -6.11 -11.55
C GLU A 37 29.79 -6.28 -12.15
N GLY A 38 28.81 -5.64 -11.51
CA GLY A 38 27.45 -5.53 -12.02
C GLY A 38 27.07 -4.06 -12.11
N LYS A 39 26.36 -3.68 -13.17
CA LYS A 39 25.75 -2.36 -13.31
C LYS A 39 24.26 -2.53 -13.53
N GLN A 40 23.45 -1.84 -12.72
CA GLN A 40 22.03 -1.73 -12.99
C GLN A 40 21.82 -0.82 -14.20
N ILE A 41 21.19 -1.36 -15.24
CA ILE A 41 20.69 -0.57 -16.35
C ILE A 41 19.26 -0.15 -15.98
N GLY A 42 19.08 1.12 -15.64
CA GLY A 42 17.75 1.66 -15.38
C GLY A 42 16.91 1.70 -16.65
N ILE A 43 15.63 1.36 -16.53
CA ILE A 43 14.65 1.58 -17.60
C ILE A 43 14.17 3.03 -17.45
N THR A 44 14.54 3.90 -18.40
CA THR A 44 14.16 5.32 -18.40
C THR A 44 13.46 5.70 -19.71
N ASN A 45 12.80 6.86 -19.72
CA ASN A 45 12.09 7.38 -20.90
C ASN A 45 13.02 7.77 -22.08
N THR A 46 14.35 7.74 -21.87
CA THR A 46 15.34 8.04 -22.90
C THR A 46 15.74 6.82 -23.72
N ASN A 47 15.36 5.61 -23.28
CA ASN A 47 15.60 4.39 -24.03
C ASN A 47 14.62 4.31 -25.21
N PRO A 48 15.08 3.97 -26.43
CA PRO A 48 14.19 3.83 -27.57
C PRO A 48 13.20 2.69 -27.33
N GLN A 49 11.91 2.95 -27.56
CA GLN A 49 10.90 1.91 -27.60
C GLN A 49 11.20 0.93 -28.74
N THR A 50 10.97 -0.36 -28.53
CA THR A 50 11.09 -1.37 -29.58
C THR A 50 9.81 -1.35 -30.42
N PRO A 51 9.86 -0.94 -31.72
CA PRO A 51 8.64 -0.77 -32.52
C PRO A 51 7.77 -2.03 -32.62
N ALA A 52 8.39 -3.21 -32.71
CA ALA A 52 7.66 -4.47 -32.74
C ALA A 52 6.87 -4.76 -31.45
N ILE A 53 7.40 -4.35 -30.28
CA ILE A 53 6.68 -4.49 -29.00
C ILE A 53 5.54 -3.48 -28.96
N GLU A 54 5.78 -2.24 -29.38
CA GLU A 54 4.76 -1.19 -29.41
C GLU A 54 3.58 -1.58 -30.31
N GLU A 55 3.85 -2.06 -31.52
CA GLU A 55 2.84 -2.55 -32.45
C GLU A 55 2.04 -3.73 -31.88
N PHE A 56 2.72 -4.65 -31.18
CA PHE A 56 2.08 -5.79 -30.53
C PHE A 56 1.13 -5.37 -29.39
N ILE A 57 1.52 -4.43 -28.53
CA ILE A 57 0.72 -4.03 -27.36
C ILE A 57 -0.35 -2.99 -27.69
N LYS A 58 -0.19 -2.23 -28.77
CA LYS A 58 -1.11 -1.15 -29.19
C LYS A 58 -2.59 -1.56 -29.21
N PRO A 59 -3.03 -2.65 -29.88
CA PRO A 59 -4.46 -2.99 -29.91
C PRO A 59 -5.03 -3.35 -28.53
N TYR A 60 -4.23 -3.95 -27.65
CA TYR A 60 -4.64 -4.25 -26.28
C TYR A 60 -4.78 -2.96 -25.46
N ARG A 61 -3.81 -2.04 -25.60
CA ARG A 61 -3.85 -0.73 -24.94
C ARG A 61 -5.09 0.06 -25.39
N GLU A 62 -5.35 0.14 -26.68
CA GLU A 62 -6.50 0.86 -27.23
C GLU A 62 -7.83 0.28 -26.73
N ASN A 63 -7.94 -1.05 -26.64
CA ASN A 63 -9.13 -1.70 -26.08
C ASN A 63 -9.31 -1.40 -24.59
N ILE A 64 -8.25 -1.49 -23.79
CA ILE A 64 -8.29 -1.14 -22.36
C ILE A 64 -8.62 0.34 -22.18
N ASP A 65 -8.01 1.22 -22.98
CA ASP A 65 -8.20 2.66 -22.91
C ASP A 65 -9.64 3.07 -23.21
N LYS A 66 -10.34 2.33 -24.08
CA LYS A 66 -11.77 2.54 -24.35
C LYS A 66 -12.61 2.42 -23.08
N ASP A 67 -12.39 1.38 -22.28
CA ASP A 67 -13.12 1.14 -21.04
C ASP A 67 -12.63 2.05 -19.90
N MET A 68 -11.32 2.27 -19.84
CA MET A 68 -10.69 3.11 -18.81
C MET A 68 -11.07 4.58 -18.95
N ASN A 69 -11.24 5.09 -20.17
CA ASN A 69 -11.56 6.50 -20.43
C ASN A 69 -13.06 6.79 -20.47
N GLN A 70 -13.91 5.79 -20.24
CA GLN A 70 -15.35 6.00 -20.11
C GLN A 70 -15.64 6.97 -18.96
N ILE A 71 -16.32 8.07 -19.28
CA ILE A 71 -16.80 9.05 -18.28
C ILE A 71 -17.94 8.40 -17.50
N LEU A 72 -17.81 8.37 -16.18
CA LEU A 72 -18.79 7.79 -15.27
C LEU A 72 -19.53 8.87 -14.46
N ALA A 73 -18.81 9.91 -14.02
CA ALA A 73 -19.35 10.98 -13.18
C ALA A 73 -18.61 12.31 -13.41
N TYR A 74 -19.05 13.36 -12.74
CA TYR A 74 -18.43 14.67 -12.71
C TYR A 74 -17.96 15.06 -11.30
N ALA A 75 -16.74 15.59 -11.19
CA ALA A 75 -16.17 16.17 -9.98
C ALA A 75 -16.28 17.70 -10.01
N PRO A 76 -17.04 18.34 -9.10
CA PRO A 76 -17.22 19.79 -9.10
C PRO A 76 -15.94 20.55 -8.69
N GLU A 77 -15.06 19.91 -7.93
CA GLU A 77 -13.76 20.44 -7.50
C GLU A 77 -12.73 19.32 -7.34
N THR A 78 -11.45 19.69 -7.27
CA THR A 78 -10.37 18.74 -7.01
C THR A 78 -10.37 18.33 -5.54
N MET A 79 -10.49 17.03 -5.28
CA MET A 79 -10.38 16.43 -3.96
C MET A 79 -9.05 15.70 -3.81
N ASP A 80 -8.27 16.09 -2.80
CA ASP A 80 -6.90 15.62 -2.59
C ASP A 80 -6.72 15.19 -1.12
N LYS A 81 -6.08 14.03 -0.92
CA LYS A 81 -5.81 13.49 0.41
C LYS A 81 -4.79 14.31 1.18
N SER A 82 -3.93 15.08 0.52
CA SER A 82 -2.92 15.93 1.18
C SER A 82 -3.53 17.16 1.86
N LYS A 83 -4.79 17.48 1.55
CA LYS A 83 -5.49 18.67 2.05
C LYS A 83 -6.40 18.32 3.22
N GLY A 84 -5.82 18.23 4.41
CA GLY A 84 -6.54 18.02 5.66
C GLY A 84 -5.63 17.54 6.78
N GLU A 85 -6.03 17.79 8.03
CA GLU A 85 -5.31 17.32 9.22
C GLU A 85 -5.91 15.99 9.71
N TRP A 86 -7.15 16.04 10.19
CA TRP A 86 -7.85 14.88 10.74
C TRP A 86 -8.78 14.16 9.75
N GLN A 87 -9.22 14.87 8.72
CA GLN A 87 -10.03 14.32 7.64
C GLN A 87 -9.78 15.11 6.35
N THR A 88 -10.00 14.46 5.21
CA THR A 88 -9.97 15.06 3.87
C THR A 88 -11.31 14.86 3.18
N THR A 89 -11.62 15.67 2.17
CA THR A 89 -12.87 15.53 1.39
C THR A 89 -12.94 14.17 0.69
N ILE A 90 -11.84 13.76 0.04
CA ILE A 90 -11.74 12.47 -0.65
C ILE A 90 -11.80 11.28 0.31
N GLY A 91 -11.14 11.36 1.47
CA GLY A 91 -11.21 10.30 2.48
C GLY A 91 -12.59 10.20 3.13
N SER A 92 -13.24 11.35 3.37
CA SER A 92 -14.61 11.39 3.87
C SER A 92 -15.58 10.73 2.88
N LEU A 93 -15.47 11.08 1.60
CA LEU A 93 -16.28 10.46 0.54
C LEU A 93 -16.04 8.96 0.46
N GLN A 94 -14.77 8.53 0.45
CA GLN A 94 -14.41 7.11 0.41
C GLN A 94 -15.04 6.32 1.54
N ALA A 95 -14.98 6.84 2.76
CA ALA A 95 -15.52 6.16 3.93
C ALA A 95 -17.05 6.10 3.88
N ASP A 96 -17.72 7.14 3.39
CA ASP A 96 -19.18 7.18 3.26
C ASP A 96 -19.69 6.14 2.25
N ILE A 97 -19.11 6.12 1.04
CA ILE A 97 -19.53 5.19 0.00
C ILE A 97 -19.19 3.73 0.37
N THR A 98 -18.08 3.53 1.09
CA THR A 98 -17.68 2.22 1.60
C THR A 98 -18.63 1.75 2.69
N LEU A 99 -18.98 2.62 3.65
CA LEU A 99 -19.94 2.31 4.70
C LEU A 99 -21.30 1.94 4.10
N ALA A 100 -21.81 2.74 3.15
CA ALA A 100 -23.08 2.49 2.48
C ALA A 100 -23.08 1.14 1.72
N THR A 101 -22.03 0.88 0.95
CA THR A 101 -21.89 -0.37 0.18
C THR A 101 -21.75 -1.58 1.10
N ALA A 102 -20.89 -1.48 2.11
CA ALA A 102 -20.70 -2.54 3.10
C ALA A 102 -22.01 -2.84 3.83
N ASN A 103 -22.73 -1.81 4.28
CA ASN A 103 -24.01 -1.99 4.95
C ASN A 103 -25.05 -2.70 4.07
N LYS A 104 -25.15 -2.31 2.79
CA LYS A 104 -26.06 -2.95 1.82
C LYS A 104 -25.73 -4.44 1.65
N LEU A 105 -24.47 -4.79 1.46
CA LEU A 105 -24.02 -6.16 1.23
C LEU A 105 -24.12 -7.01 2.51
N PHE A 106 -23.68 -6.46 3.64
CA PHE A 106 -23.68 -7.14 4.93
C PHE A 106 -25.10 -7.39 5.46
N LEU A 107 -26.01 -6.41 5.29
CA LEU A 107 -27.42 -6.60 5.63
C LEU A 107 -28.04 -7.73 4.81
N LYS A 108 -27.75 -7.80 3.51
CA LYS A 108 -28.26 -8.86 2.62
C LYS A 108 -27.73 -10.25 2.99
N ARG A 109 -26.49 -10.36 3.44
CA ARG A 109 -25.82 -11.65 3.71
C ARG A 109 -26.00 -12.13 5.14
N GLU A 110 -25.94 -11.23 6.10
CA GLU A 110 -25.83 -11.55 7.53
C GLU A 110 -27.02 -11.02 8.35
N ASN A 111 -27.97 -10.32 7.72
CA ASN A 111 -29.10 -9.66 8.38
C ASN A 111 -28.68 -8.75 9.55
N LYS A 112 -27.54 -8.06 9.37
CA LYS A 112 -26.92 -7.15 10.34
C LYS A 112 -26.51 -5.85 9.65
N SER A 113 -26.45 -4.76 10.40
CA SER A 113 -26.03 -3.45 9.88
C SER A 113 -24.56 -3.17 10.22
N VAL A 114 -23.90 -2.39 9.37
CA VAL A 114 -22.53 -1.91 9.59
C VAL A 114 -22.58 -0.54 10.28
N ASP A 115 -21.82 -0.37 11.36
CA ASP A 115 -21.85 0.83 12.19
C ASP A 115 -20.81 1.87 11.77
N ILE A 116 -19.60 1.44 11.38
CA ILE A 116 -18.43 2.30 11.17
C ILE A 116 -17.73 1.89 9.89
N CYS A 117 -17.08 2.83 9.19
CA CYS A 117 -16.04 2.52 8.23
C CYS A 117 -14.72 3.16 8.66
N LEU A 118 -13.63 2.40 8.62
CA LEU A 118 -12.27 2.92 8.76
C LEU A 118 -11.37 2.32 7.68
N LEU A 119 -10.68 3.18 6.94
CA LEU A 119 -9.65 2.80 5.98
C LEU A 119 -8.36 3.58 6.26
N ASN A 120 -7.27 3.21 5.60
CA ASN A 120 -6.01 3.88 5.78
C ASN A 120 -5.81 5.02 4.79
N HIS A 121 -5.22 6.12 5.27
CA HIS A 121 -4.83 7.26 4.43
C HIS A 121 -3.93 6.84 3.25
N GLY A 122 -3.04 5.87 3.49
CA GLY A 122 -2.14 5.31 2.47
C GLY A 122 -2.85 4.57 1.33
N GLY A 123 -4.11 4.14 1.54
CA GLY A 123 -4.94 3.46 0.55
C GLY A 123 -5.39 4.35 -0.60
N ILE A 124 -5.46 5.67 -0.39
CA ILE A 124 -5.76 6.66 -1.43
C ILE A 124 -4.47 6.96 -2.20
N ARG A 125 -4.43 6.71 -3.50
CA ARG A 125 -3.18 6.77 -4.29
C ARG A 125 -3.11 7.95 -5.26
N SER A 126 -4.24 8.54 -5.61
CA SER A 126 -4.32 9.75 -6.41
C SER A 126 -5.34 10.74 -5.84
N MET A 127 -5.37 11.95 -6.40
CA MET A 127 -6.47 12.89 -6.22
C MET A 127 -7.60 12.61 -7.23
N ILE A 128 -8.80 13.10 -6.95
CA ILE A 128 -9.84 13.23 -7.97
C ILE A 128 -9.80 14.67 -8.46
N SER A 129 -9.34 14.89 -9.70
CA SER A 129 -9.32 16.22 -10.32
C SER A 129 -10.73 16.71 -10.63
N LYS A 130 -10.94 18.04 -10.54
CA LYS A 130 -12.16 18.68 -11.06
C LYS A 130 -12.38 18.28 -12.53
N GLY A 131 -13.62 17.96 -12.89
CA GLY A 131 -14.00 17.58 -14.25
C GLY A 131 -14.49 16.14 -14.34
N ASN A 132 -14.28 15.53 -15.50
CA ASN A 132 -14.76 14.17 -15.77
C ASN A 132 -14.04 13.14 -14.90
N VAL A 133 -14.80 12.29 -14.26
CA VAL A 133 -14.34 11.12 -13.51
C VAL A 133 -14.59 9.90 -14.36
N THR A 134 -13.57 9.06 -14.49
CA THR A 134 -13.59 7.89 -15.38
C THR A 134 -13.33 6.60 -14.62
N THR A 135 -13.46 5.46 -15.29
CA THR A 135 -12.99 4.18 -14.75
C THR A 135 -11.51 4.26 -14.36
N ARG A 136 -10.66 4.91 -15.17
CA ARG A 136 -9.24 5.13 -14.88
C ARG A 136 -9.04 5.88 -13.57
N THR A 137 -9.85 6.90 -13.30
CA THR A 137 -9.79 7.65 -12.03
C THR A 137 -9.94 6.71 -10.83
N ALA A 138 -10.85 5.73 -10.87
CA ALA A 138 -11.00 4.75 -9.80
C ALA A 138 -9.77 3.83 -9.65
N PHE A 139 -9.17 3.38 -10.77
CA PHE A 139 -7.96 2.56 -10.76
C PHE A 139 -6.74 3.30 -10.24
N GLU A 140 -6.57 4.57 -10.61
CA GLU A 140 -5.48 5.42 -10.11
C GLU A 140 -5.66 5.74 -8.62
N LEU A 141 -6.92 5.92 -8.19
CA LEU A 141 -7.27 6.25 -6.82
C LEU A 141 -7.03 5.07 -5.86
N MET A 142 -7.40 3.86 -6.30
CA MET A 142 -7.30 2.64 -5.52
C MET A 142 -6.82 1.45 -6.39
N PRO A 143 -5.51 1.37 -6.67
CA PRO A 143 -4.93 0.37 -7.57
C PRO A 143 -4.76 -1.01 -6.93
N PHE A 144 -5.17 -1.19 -5.67
CA PHE A 144 -5.00 -2.45 -4.95
C PHE A 144 -6.19 -3.38 -5.17
N GLU A 145 -5.94 -4.69 -5.11
CA GLU A 145 -6.94 -5.76 -5.21
C GLU A 145 -7.57 -6.13 -3.85
N ASN A 146 -7.49 -5.21 -2.88
CA ASN A 146 -7.98 -5.42 -1.53
C ASN A 146 -9.50 -5.67 -1.52
N GLU A 147 -9.93 -6.58 -0.66
CA GLU A 147 -11.34 -6.91 -0.44
C GLU A 147 -11.94 -6.02 0.63
N LEU A 148 -13.19 -5.61 0.41
CA LEU A 148 -14.04 -4.99 1.42
C LEU A 148 -14.49 -6.09 2.40
N VAL A 149 -14.16 -5.88 3.67
CA VAL A 149 -14.50 -6.79 4.75
C VAL A 149 -15.20 -6.04 5.88
N VAL A 150 -16.00 -6.77 6.66
CA VAL A 150 -16.61 -6.25 7.90
C VAL A 150 -16.02 -6.99 9.08
N VAL A 151 -15.54 -6.25 10.08
CA VAL A 151 -14.94 -6.80 11.29
C VAL A 151 -15.84 -6.50 12.49
N ALA A 152 -16.24 -7.54 13.21
CA ALA A 152 -16.97 -7.42 14.47
C ALA A 152 -15.98 -7.13 15.61
N LEU A 153 -16.09 -5.94 16.22
CA LEU A 153 -15.21 -5.44 17.28
C LEU A 153 -16.03 -5.12 18.54
N LYS A 154 -15.50 -5.41 19.74
CA LYS A 154 -16.10 -4.87 20.97
C LYS A 154 -15.76 -3.38 21.10
N GLY A 155 -16.57 -2.64 21.85
CA GLY A 155 -16.33 -1.23 22.13
C GLY A 155 -14.94 -0.95 22.72
N GLN A 156 -14.34 -1.91 23.43
CA GLN A 156 -12.93 -1.82 23.85
C GLN A 156 -11.95 -1.73 22.65
N GLN A 157 -12.13 -2.52 21.59
CA GLN A 157 -11.29 -2.39 20.38
C GLN A 157 -11.62 -1.13 19.59
N ILE A 158 -12.86 -0.64 19.65
CA ILE A 158 -13.20 0.67 19.09
C ILE A 158 -12.44 1.79 19.82
N LEU A 159 -12.28 1.69 21.13
CA LEU A 159 -11.46 2.64 21.89
C LEU A 159 -9.97 2.55 21.51
N GLU A 160 -9.43 1.34 21.30
CA GLU A 160 -8.07 1.16 20.76
C GLU A 160 -7.90 1.82 19.38
N MET A 161 -8.89 1.66 18.50
CA MET A 161 -8.94 2.30 17.19
C MET A 161 -8.93 3.83 17.30
N VAL A 162 -9.72 4.42 18.21
CA VAL A 162 -9.71 5.87 18.46
C VAL A 162 -8.35 6.34 18.98
N ASN A 163 -7.76 5.63 19.93
CA ASN A 163 -6.43 5.97 20.44
C ASN A 163 -5.36 5.93 19.34
N TYR A 164 -5.44 4.95 18.44
CA TYR A 164 -4.57 4.91 17.25
C TYR A 164 -4.73 6.16 16.38
N LEU A 165 -5.97 6.56 16.07
CA LEU A 165 -6.22 7.76 15.25
C LEU A 165 -5.64 9.03 15.89
N ILE A 166 -5.82 9.17 17.22
CA ILE A 166 -5.26 10.29 17.99
C ILE A 166 -3.73 10.28 17.96
N SER A 167 -3.10 9.11 18.08
CA SER A 167 -1.64 9.00 18.07
C SER A 167 -1.04 9.25 16.69
N GLU A 168 -1.70 8.77 15.63
CA GLU A 168 -1.16 8.81 14.28
C GLU A 168 -1.34 10.19 13.63
N LYS A 169 -2.40 10.93 14.02
CA LYS A 169 -2.70 12.29 13.53
C LYS A 169 -2.71 12.41 12.01
N LYS A 170 -3.21 11.37 11.34
CA LYS A 170 -3.35 11.32 9.88
C LYS A 170 -4.83 11.33 9.48
N PRO A 171 -5.18 11.91 8.32
CA PRO A 171 -6.56 11.95 7.85
C PRO A 171 -6.96 10.62 7.21
N HIS A 172 -7.13 9.60 8.07
CA HIS A 172 -7.67 8.30 7.72
C HIS A 172 -9.16 8.42 7.33
N PRO A 173 -9.59 7.80 6.20
CA PRO A 173 -11.02 7.72 5.88
C PRO A 173 -11.81 7.07 7.03
N LEU A 174 -12.72 7.81 7.64
CA LEU A 174 -13.54 7.38 8.78
C LEU A 174 -14.99 7.75 8.52
N ALA A 175 -15.98 6.87 8.70
CA ALA A 175 -17.41 7.18 8.61
C ALA A 175 -18.21 6.47 9.72
N GLY A 176 -19.40 6.98 10.04
CA GLY A 176 -20.30 6.40 11.04
C GLY A 176 -19.91 6.66 12.51
N MET A 177 -18.83 7.42 12.73
CA MET A 177 -18.32 7.81 14.03
C MET A 177 -17.96 9.29 14.06
N GLU A 178 -18.21 9.93 15.20
CA GLU A 178 -17.70 11.25 15.55
C GLU A 178 -16.83 11.16 16.81
N ILE A 179 -15.68 11.84 16.80
CA ILE A 179 -14.72 11.92 17.89
C ILE A 179 -14.50 13.39 18.21
N VAL A 180 -14.88 13.81 19.41
CA VAL A 180 -14.52 15.13 19.93
C VAL A 180 -13.27 14.97 20.77
N LEU A 181 -12.19 15.64 20.39
CA LEU A 181 -10.92 15.70 21.08
C LEU A 181 -10.86 16.92 22.00
N ASN A 182 -10.10 16.81 23.07
CA ASN A 182 -9.73 17.96 23.88
C ASN A 182 -8.77 18.87 23.08
N LYS A 183 -8.63 20.14 23.50
CA LYS A 183 -7.72 21.14 22.91
C LYS A 183 -6.28 20.67 22.69
N ASP A 184 -5.79 19.74 23.50
CA ASP A 184 -4.44 19.19 23.37
C ASP A 184 -4.30 18.20 22.20
N ALA A 185 -5.41 17.77 21.61
CA ALA A 185 -5.51 16.72 20.60
C ALA A 185 -4.70 15.46 20.97
N ALA A 186 -4.63 15.16 22.27
CA ALA A 186 -3.95 14.01 22.84
C ALA A 186 -4.93 13.06 23.55
N SER A 187 -6.13 13.55 23.84
CA SER A 187 -7.20 12.77 24.48
C SER A 187 -8.56 13.12 23.88
N TYR A 188 -9.53 12.20 24.02
CA TYR A 188 -10.90 12.41 23.59
C TYR A 188 -11.77 12.95 24.75
N LYS A 189 -12.74 13.77 24.38
CA LYS A 189 -13.83 14.30 25.21
C LYS A 189 -15.09 13.45 25.06
N SER A 190 -15.43 13.06 23.83
CA SER A 190 -16.57 12.17 23.56
C SER A 190 -16.36 11.38 22.27
N ILE A 191 -16.98 10.21 22.22
CA ILE A 191 -17.03 9.34 21.03
C ILE A 191 -18.49 8.96 20.82
N THR A 192 -19.01 9.21 19.63
CA THR A 192 -20.35 8.74 19.23
C THR A 192 -20.26 7.87 17.97
N ILE A 193 -21.10 6.85 17.92
CA ILE A 193 -21.22 5.91 16.79
C ILE A 193 -22.68 5.92 16.40
N GLN A 194 -22.96 6.27 15.14
CA GLN A 194 -24.34 6.43 14.65
C GLN A 194 -25.18 7.35 15.57
N GLY A 195 -24.57 8.42 16.08
CA GLY A 195 -25.20 9.40 16.98
C GLY A 195 -25.40 8.95 18.43
N LYS A 196 -24.98 7.74 18.81
CA LYS A 196 -25.09 7.21 20.18
C LYS A 196 -23.72 7.16 20.86
N PRO A 197 -23.60 7.43 22.17
CA PRO A 197 -22.33 7.29 22.89
C PRO A 197 -21.74 5.88 22.74
N LEU A 198 -20.40 5.80 22.69
CA LEU A 198 -19.68 4.53 22.70
C LEU A 198 -20.04 3.70 23.95
N ASP A 199 -20.60 2.51 23.73
CA ASP A 199 -20.75 1.45 24.72
C ASP A 199 -19.60 0.43 24.57
N LEU A 200 -18.82 0.22 25.64
CA LEU A 200 -17.66 -0.67 25.66
C LEU A 200 -18.01 -2.16 25.58
N ASN A 201 -19.22 -2.56 25.98
CA ASN A 201 -19.67 -3.95 26.01
C ASN A 201 -20.37 -4.37 24.71
N LYS A 202 -20.84 -3.39 23.94
CA LYS A 202 -21.48 -3.59 22.63
C LYS A 202 -20.47 -4.07 21.59
N THR A 203 -20.94 -4.92 20.68
CA THR A 203 -20.22 -5.28 19.45
C THR A 203 -20.63 -4.30 18.34
N TYR A 204 -19.65 -3.75 17.64
CA TYR A 204 -19.80 -2.89 16.46
C TYR A 204 -19.25 -3.60 15.23
N TYR A 205 -19.90 -3.38 14.10
CA TYR A 205 -19.48 -3.90 12.80
C TYR A 205 -18.76 -2.80 12.03
N VAL A 206 -17.48 -3.01 11.73
CA VAL A 206 -16.61 -2.01 11.11
C VAL A 206 -16.22 -2.46 9.70
N ALA A 207 -16.63 -1.71 8.69
CA ALA A 207 -16.17 -1.89 7.32
C ALA A 207 -14.73 -1.39 7.15
N THR A 208 -13.87 -2.26 6.60
CA THR A 208 -12.48 -1.96 6.29
C THR A 208 -12.01 -2.82 5.11
N ASN A 209 -10.72 -3.09 4.97
CA ASN A 209 -10.21 -4.05 3.99
C ASN A 209 -9.34 -5.16 4.60
N ASP A 210 -9.14 -6.22 3.83
CA ASP A 210 -8.34 -7.39 4.18
C ASP A 210 -6.88 -7.06 4.55
N TYR A 211 -6.24 -6.10 3.87
CA TYR A 211 -4.89 -5.63 4.23
C TYR A 211 -4.85 -5.07 5.66
N LEU A 212 -5.80 -4.21 6.03
CA LEU A 212 -5.88 -3.62 7.37
C LEU A 212 -6.31 -4.63 8.43
N TYR A 213 -7.25 -5.52 8.08
CA TYR A 213 -7.63 -6.63 8.96
C TYR A 213 -6.42 -7.49 9.35
N ASN A 214 -5.50 -7.73 8.42
CA ASN A 214 -4.30 -8.53 8.68
C ASN A 214 -3.19 -7.78 9.45
N GLY A 215 -3.42 -6.53 9.88
CA GLY A 215 -2.49 -5.72 10.66
C GLY A 215 -1.68 -4.70 9.84
N GLY A 216 -2.08 -4.45 8.59
CA GLY A 216 -1.53 -3.37 7.78
C GLY A 216 -1.59 -2.00 8.49
N ASP A 217 -0.63 -1.12 8.21
CA ASP A 217 -0.46 0.19 8.86
C ASP A 217 -0.51 0.15 10.40
N SER A 218 -0.11 -0.96 11.02
CA SER A 218 -0.15 -1.18 12.47
C SER A 218 -1.55 -1.13 13.09
N MET A 219 -2.62 -1.28 12.29
CA MET A 219 -4.02 -1.32 12.75
C MET A 219 -4.40 -2.68 13.37
N ASN A 220 -3.60 -3.15 14.33
CA ASN A 220 -3.69 -4.48 14.93
C ASN A 220 -4.99 -4.75 15.71
N PHE A 221 -5.74 -3.71 16.06
CA PHE A 221 -7.05 -3.84 16.72
C PHE A 221 -8.06 -4.62 15.85
N PHE A 222 -7.92 -4.59 14.51
CA PHE A 222 -8.78 -5.38 13.63
C PHE A 222 -8.57 -6.89 13.79
N LYS A 223 -7.34 -7.36 14.06
CA LYS A 223 -7.03 -8.79 14.26
C LYS A 223 -7.69 -9.39 15.49
N LYS A 224 -8.17 -8.55 16.42
CA LYS A 224 -8.87 -8.97 17.64
C LYS A 224 -10.37 -9.24 17.39
N GLY A 225 -10.88 -8.86 16.22
CA GLY A 225 -12.26 -9.08 15.82
C GLY A 225 -12.46 -10.31 14.94
N THR A 226 -13.73 -10.65 14.70
CA THR A 226 -14.10 -11.67 13.71
C THR A 226 -14.43 -10.98 12.39
N MET A 227 -13.81 -11.44 11.29
CA MET A 227 -13.99 -10.87 9.96
C MET A 227 -14.97 -11.66 9.11
N THR A 228 -15.79 -10.94 8.36
CA THR A 228 -16.66 -11.43 7.28
C THR A 228 -16.22 -10.76 5.99
N SER A 229 -15.76 -11.56 5.01
CA SER A 229 -15.50 -11.02 3.66
C SER A 229 -16.81 -10.74 2.95
N LEU A 230 -16.88 -9.59 2.27
CA LEU A 230 -18.02 -9.26 1.42
C LEU A 230 -17.80 -9.69 -0.03
N ASP A 231 -16.72 -10.43 -0.34
CA ASP A 231 -16.39 -10.87 -1.70
C ASP A 231 -16.57 -9.74 -2.73
N TYR A 232 -16.05 -8.56 -2.35
CA TYR A 232 -16.23 -7.33 -3.09
C TYR A 232 -14.95 -6.53 -3.05
N LYS A 233 -14.45 -6.10 -4.22
CA LYS A 233 -13.22 -5.30 -4.27
C LYS A 233 -13.51 -3.87 -3.85
N LEU A 234 -12.63 -3.30 -3.02
CA LEU A 234 -12.82 -1.94 -2.52
C LEU A 234 -12.78 -0.91 -3.68
N ARG A 235 -12.02 -1.17 -4.76
CA ARG A 235 -12.04 -0.35 -5.97
C ARG A 235 -13.39 -0.39 -6.70
N ASN A 236 -14.09 -1.51 -6.67
CA ASN A 236 -15.41 -1.62 -7.32
C ASN A 236 -16.45 -0.73 -6.63
N VAL A 237 -16.29 -0.46 -5.32
CA VAL A 237 -17.11 0.53 -4.60
C VAL A 237 -17.05 1.89 -5.28
N TRP A 238 -15.85 2.34 -5.69
CA TRP A 238 -15.69 3.60 -6.43
C TRP A 238 -16.31 3.55 -7.81
N ILE A 239 -16.05 2.48 -8.57
CA ILE A 239 -16.55 2.33 -9.95
C ILE A 239 -18.08 2.36 -9.96
N ASP A 240 -18.72 1.59 -9.08
CA ASP A 240 -20.17 1.55 -8.99
C ASP A 240 -20.74 2.86 -8.49
N TYR A 241 -20.13 3.47 -7.48
CA TYR A 241 -20.56 4.77 -6.99
C TYR A 241 -20.53 5.84 -8.09
N PHE A 242 -19.48 5.86 -8.91
CA PHE A 242 -19.39 6.76 -10.06
C PHE A 242 -20.44 6.45 -11.12
N LYS A 243 -20.78 5.17 -11.37
CA LYS A 243 -21.87 4.82 -12.30
C LYS A 243 -23.25 5.22 -11.79
N GLU A 244 -23.45 5.21 -10.48
CA GLU A 244 -24.73 5.52 -9.84
C GLU A 244 -24.92 7.03 -9.56
N THR A 245 -23.88 7.85 -9.76
CA THR A 245 -23.87 9.27 -9.39
C THR A 245 -23.45 10.15 -10.56
N ASP A 246 -24.29 11.10 -10.95
CA ASP A 246 -23.95 12.08 -12.00
C ASP A 246 -22.82 13.04 -11.56
N THR A 247 -23.00 13.70 -10.41
CA THR A 247 -22.03 14.65 -9.85
C THR A 247 -21.63 14.25 -8.44
N ILE A 248 -20.35 13.98 -8.21
CA ILE A 248 -19.87 13.52 -6.90
C ILE A 248 -19.95 14.64 -5.87
N PRO A 249 -20.40 14.36 -4.64
CA PRO A 249 -20.44 15.34 -3.57
C PRO A 249 -19.03 15.62 -3.05
N VAL A 250 -18.90 16.73 -2.33
CA VAL A 250 -17.66 17.12 -1.65
C VAL A 250 -17.97 17.23 -0.16
N PRO A 251 -17.82 16.14 0.61
CA PRO A 251 -18.14 16.13 2.03
C PRO A 251 -17.25 17.09 2.81
N ARG A 252 -17.87 17.96 3.63
CA ARG A 252 -17.19 18.95 4.49
C ARG A 252 -17.52 18.77 5.97
N ASN A 253 -18.36 17.80 6.31
CA ASN A 253 -18.69 17.48 7.69
C ASN A 253 -17.43 17.01 8.42
N LYS A 254 -17.22 17.55 9.63
CA LYS A 254 -16.14 17.12 10.50
C LYS A 254 -16.54 15.82 11.20
N ARG A 255 -15.57 14.93 11.40
CA ARG A 255 -15.74 13.63 12.05
C ARG A 255 -14.83 13.50 13.24
N ILE A 256 -13.65 14.09 13.16
CA ILE A 256 -12.80 14.37 14.31
C ILE A 256 -12.78 15.89 14.49
N ILE A 257 -13.09 16.34 15.71
CA ILE A 257 -13.29 17.74 16.07
C ILE A 257 -12.39 18.03 17.27
N VAL A 258 -11.66 19.14 17.26
CA VAL A 258 -10.83 19.58 18.41
C VAL A 258 -11.54 20.76 19.08
N GLU A 259 -11.83 20.63 20.38
CA GLU A 259 -12.55 21.64 21.19
C GLU A 259 -11.89 21.95 22.54
#